data_AF-A0A257SI05-F1
#
_entry.id   AF-A0A257SI05-F1
#
_cell.length_a   1.000
_cell.length_b   1.000
_cell.length_c   1.000
_cell.angle_alpha   90.00
_cell.angle_beta   90.00
_cell.angle_gamma   90.00
#
_symmetry.space_group_name_H-M   'P 1'
#
loop_
_entity.id
_entity.type
_entity.pdbx_description
1 polymer ?
#
loop_
_entity_poly.entity_id
_entity_poly.type
_entity_poly.pdbx_seq_one_letter_code
_entity_poly.pdbx_strand_id
1 'polypeptide(L)' 'LVAAVGVAPPEVAAQLAALADEVLCLETPDPFYAVGAFYADFREVSDDEVIAILRESQGAPEKPGEKS' A
#
# COMPACT_ATOMS: atom_id res chain seq x y z
N LEU A 1 -6.58 4.46 -12.75
CA LEU A 1 -5.82 4.44 -11.50
C LEU A 1 -6.71 3.86 -10.40
N VAL A 2 -6.25 2.81 -9.74
CA VAL A 2 -6.93 2.21 -8.58
C VAL A 2 -6.15 2.58 -7.32
N ALA A 3 -6.84 3.09 -6.30
CA ALA A 3 -6.28 3.30 -4.98
C ALA A 3 -6.80 2.23 -4.01
N ALA A 4 -5.90 1.43 -3.44
CA ALA A 4 -6.25 0.40 -2.45
C ALA A 4 -5.56 0.73 -1.12
N VAL A 5 -6.35 0.87 -0.05
CA VAL A 5 -5.87 1.21 1.29
C VAL A 5 -6.54 0.34 2.37
N GLY A 6 -5.81 0.04 3.44
CA GLY A 6 -6.35 -0.73 4.56
C GLY A 6 -7.42 0.04 5.33
N VAL A 7 -7.10 1.26 5.77
CA VAL A 7 -8.01 2.10 6.56
C VAL A 7 -7.86 3.56 6.18
N ALA A 8 -8.97 4.30 6.13
CA ALA A 8 -8.97 5.76 5.96
C ALA A 8 -10.23 6.37 6.58
N PRO A 9 -10.20 7.60 7.13
CA PRO A 9 -11.43 8.27 7.54
C PRO A 9 -12.35 8.54 6.34
N PRO A 10 -13.68 8.64 6.54
CA PRO A 10 -14.65 8.83 5.45
C PRO A 10 -14.32 10.01 4.53
N GLU A 11 -13.85 11.12 5.10
CA GLU A 11 -13.46 12.32 4.32
C GLU A 11 -12.30 12.04 3.37
N VAL A 12 -11.26 11.33 3.82
CA VAL A 12 -10.08 11.00 3.00
C VAL A 12 -10.46 9.97 1.93
N ALA A 13 -11.31 9.00 2.26
CA ALA A 13 -11.83 8.05 1.26
C ALA A 13 -12.58 8.79 0.14
N ALA A 14 -13.40 9.80 0.48
CA ALA A 14 -14.09 10.63 -0.50
C ALA A 14 -13.12 11.48 -1.34
N GLN A 15 -12.06 12.03 -0.73
CA GLN A 15 -11.01 12.74 -1.46
C GLN A 15 -10.26 11.84 -2.44
N LEU A 16 -9.94 10.60 -2.05
CA LEU A 16 -9.32 9.62 -2.94
C LEU A 16 -10.22 9.26 -4.12
N ALA A 17 -11.53 9.14 -3.88
CA ALA A 17 -12.51 8.83 -4.93
C ALA A 17 -12.64 9.96 -5.97
N ALA A 18 -12.21 11.18 -5.65
CA ALA A 18 -12.14 12.28 -6.60
C ALA A 18 -10.85 12.27 -7.45
N LEU A 19 -9.82 11.49 -7.05
CA LEU A 19 -8.50 11.47 -7.68
C LEU A 19 -8.19 10.16 -8.42
N ALA A 20 -8.87 9.07 -8.07
CA ALA A 20 -8.71 7.75 -8.67
C ALA A 20 -10.00 7.30 -9.37
N ASP A 21 -9.86 6.42 -10.37
CA ASP A 21 -11.01 5.84 -11.07
C ASP A 21 -11.75 4.84 -10.18
N GLU A 22 -11.00 4.12 -9.31
CA GLU A 22 -11.55 3.17 -8.35
C GLU A 22 -10.83 3.30 -7.01
N VAL A 23 -11.60 3.21 -5.92
CA VAL A 23 -11.08 3.22 -4.54
C VAL A 23 -11.59 2.00 -3.79
N LEU A 24 -10.66 1.25 -3.21
CA LEU A 24 -10.92 0.11 -2.34
C LEU A 24 -10.36 0.42 -0.96
N CYS A 25 -11.25 0.66 0.00
CA CYS A 25 -10.89 0.87 1.41
C CYS A 25 -11.54 -0.22 2.26
N LEU A 26 -10.73 -0.98 3.01
CA LEU A 26 -11.27 -2.09 3.82
C LEU A 26 -12.09 -1.58 5.00
N GLU A 27 -11.63 -0.50 5.65
CA GLU A 27 -12.30 0.10 6.79
C GLU A 27 -12.33 1.63 6.70
N THR A 28 -13.51 2.22 6.94
CA THR A 28 -13.70 3.69 7.01
C THR A 28 -14.33 4.14 8.34
N PRO A 29 -13.57 4.09 9.45
CA PRO A 29 -14.14 4.30 10.78
C PRO A 29 -14.35 5.78 11.10
N ASP A 30 -15.36 6.03 11.93
CA ASP A 30 -15.70 7.34 12.49
C ASP A 30 -16.13 7.15 13.97
N PRO A 31 -15.38 7.67 14.96
CA PRO A 31 -14.22 8.55 14.84
C PRO A 31 -12.93 7.86 14.38
N PHE A 32 -12.09 8.58 13.63
CA PHE A 32 -10.75 8.15 13.22
C PHE A 32 -9.67 8.88 14.03
N TYR A 33 -8.97 8.16 14.91
CA TYR A 33 -7.94 8.76 15.78
C TYR A 33 -6.53 8.69 15.19
N ALA A 34 -6.08 7.49 14.81
CA ALA A 34 -4.74 7.26 14.28
C ALA A 34 -4.71 5.97 13.46
N VAL A 35 -3.86 5.92 12.43
CA VAL A 35 -3.68 4.73 11.58
C VAL A 35 -3.19 3.53 12.40
N GLY A 36 -2.26 3.74 13.34
CA GLY A 36 -1.69 2.66 14.15
C GLY A 36 -2.68 1.95 15.07
N ALA A 37 -3.84 2.55 15.37
CA ALA A 37 -4.89 1.90 16.17
C ALA A 37 -5.51 0.68 15.47
N PHE A 38 -5.32 0.54 14.15
CA PHE A 38 -5.86 -0.55 13.33
C PHE A 38 -4.87 -1.70 13.09
N TYR A 39 -3.65 -1.59 13.62
CA TYR A 39 -2.60 -2.60 13.45
C TYR A 39 -2.16 -3.13 14.81
N ALA A 40 -2.12 -4.46 14.96
CA ALA A 40 -1.57 -5.10 16.15
C ALA A 40 -0.05 -4.88 16.29
N ASP A 41 0.64 -4.75 15.15
CA ASP A 41 2.05 -4.37 15.05
C ASP A 41 2.17 -3.15 14.13
N PHE A 42 2.55 -2.01 14.70
CA PHE A 42 2.73 -0.74 14.00
C PHE A 42 4.16 -0.20 14.21
N ARG A 43 5.14 -1.10 14.24
CA ARG A 43 6.55 -0.73 14.27
C ARG A 43 6.95 0.01 13.00
N GLU A 44 7.92 0.91 13.15
CA GLU A 44 8.55 1.60 12.03
C GLU A 44 9.28 0.60 11.12
N VAL A 45 9.14 0.78 9.81
CA VAL A 45 9.88 0.04 8.79
C VAL A 45 11.14 0.84 8.45
N SER A 46 12.32 0.25 8.62
CA SER A 46 13.59 0.93 8.37
C SER A 46 13.92 1.02 6.88
N ASP A 47 14.75 1.99 6.50
CA ASP A 47 15.24 2.14 5.13
C ASP A 47 15.91 0.86 4.61
N ASP A 48 16.68 0.17 5.45
CA ASP A 48 17.34 -1.09 5.09
C ASP A 48 16.33 -2.20 4.76
N GLU A 49 15.23 -2.29 5.51
CA GLU A 49 14.15 -3.24 5.26
C GLU A 49 13.43 -2.93 3.94
N VAL A 50 13.13 -1.66 3.68
CA VAL A 50 12.54 -1.21 2.41
C VAL A 50 13.45 -1.59 1.23
N ILE A 51 14.75 -1.31 1.33
CA ILE A 51 15.73 -1.62 0.28
C ILE A 51 15.82 -3.13 0.04
N ALA A 52 15.78 -3.94 1.10
CA ALA A 52 15.79 -5.39 0.97
C ALA A 52 14.55 -5.90 0.22
N ILE A 53 13.34 -5.48 0.63
CA ILE A 53 12.08 -5.87 -0.01
C ILE A 53 12.05 -5.45 -1.49
N LEU A 54 12.50 -4.23 -1.80
CA LEU A 54 12.56 -3.76 -3.19
C LEU A 54 13.50 -4.63 -4.03
N ARG A 55 14.67 -5.01 -3.50
CA ARG A 55 15.60 -5.91 -4.20
C ARG A 55 15.03 -7.31 -4.43
N GLU A 56 14.29 -7.84 -3.47
CA GLU A 56 13.61 -9.14 -3.60
C GLU A 56 12.47 -9.10 -4.63
N SER A 57 11.75 -7.98 -4.71
CA SER A 57 10.63 -7.78 -5.64
C SER A 57 11.06 -7.56 -7.09
N GLN A 58 12.31 -7.13 -7.31
CA GLN A 58 12.91 -7.12 -8.63
C GLN A 58 13.26 -8.56 -8.99
N GLY A 59 12.31 -9.24 -9.65
CA GLY A 59 12.47 -10.63 -10.09
C GLY A 59 13.83 -10.87 -10.75
N ALA A 60 14.34 -12.10 -10.62
CA ALA A 60 15.59 -12.52 -11.25
C ALA A 60 15.65 -12.00 -12.70
N PRO A 61 16.80 -11.47 -13.16
CA PRO A 61 16.91 -10.97 -14.53
C PRO A 61 16.44 -12.07 -15.48
N GLU A 62 15.47 -11.77 -16.36
CA GLU A 62 15.16 -12.64 -17.49
C GLU A 62 16.49 -12.97 -18.17
N LYS A 63 16.82 -14.26 -18.24
CA LYS A 63 18.04 -14.72 -18.88
C LYS A 63 18.07 -14.17 -20.31
N PRO A 64 19.13 -13.48 -20.74
CA PRO A 64 19.25 -13.07 -22.14
C PRO A 64 19.35 -14.31 -23.03
N GLY A 65 18.26 -14.63 -23.74
CA GLY A 65 18.28 -15.47 -24.93
C GLY A 65 17.94 -16.95 -24.73
N GLU A 66 16.68 -17.30 -25.02
CA GLU A 66 16.36 -18.53 -25.75
C GLU A 66 15.29 -18.17 -26.79
N LYS A 67 15.74 -17.63 -27.93
CA LYS A 67 14.98 -17.79 -29.18
C LYS A 67 15.23 -19.23 -29.65
N SER A 68 14.16 -20.01 -29.81
CA SER A 68 14.12 -21.14 -30.73
C SER A 68 12.89 -21.04 -31.62
#